data_AF-A0A975HH38-F1
#
_entry.id   AF-A0A975HH38-F1
#
_cell.length_a   1.000
_cell.length_b   1.000
_cell.length_c   1.000
_cell.angle_alpha   90.00
_cell.angle_beta   90.00
_cell.angle_gamma   90.00
#
_symmetry.space_group_name_H-M   'P 1'
#
loop_
_entity.id
_entity.type
_entity.pdbx_description
1 polymer ?
#
loop_
_entity_poly.entity_id
_entity_poly.type
_entity_poly.pdbx_seq_one_letter_code
_entity_poly.pdbx_strand_id
1 'polypeptide(L)'
;MRFLVSVLIAILIGTVSIVTEAKEARIYSTEGYCILAFEQVEDNFLKQYEKRLGFRPKNKLCNRVNRLVSEFQPANWNYQFGQPYPGSSIYLNPEQVAQIHKAQENKRHARR
;
A
#
# COMPACT_ATOMS: atom_id res chain seq x y z
N MET A 1 5.95 -51.46 11.11
CA MET A 1 5.93 -50.61 9.89
C MET A 1 4.76 -49.62 9.85
N ARG A 2 3.51 -50.02 10.15
CA ARG A 2 2.35 -49.10 10.11
C ARG A 2 2.46 -47.89 11.08
N PHE A 3 3.00 -48.08 12.27
CA PHE A 3 3.17 -47.00 13.26
C PHE A 3 4.23 -45.94 12.87
N LEU A 4 5.29 -46.33 12.15
CA LEU A 4 6.36 -45.44 11.72
C LEU A 4 5.91 -44.51 10.58
N VAL A 5 5.06 -45.00 9.69
CA VAL A 5 4.49 -44.21 8.58
C VAL A 5 3.55 -43.12 9.11
N SER A 6 2.75 -43.43 10.14
CA SER A 6 1.80 -42.47 10.72
C SER A 6 2.50 -41.29 11.42
N VAL A 7 3.66 -41.52 12.06
CA VAL A 7 4.44 -40.47 12.73
C VAL A 7 5.13 -39.55 11.71
N LEU A 8 5.63 -40.10 10.60
CA LEU A 8 6.24 -39.31 9.52
C LEU A 8 5.24 -38.38 8.82
N ILE A 9 3.97 -38.79 8.68
CA ILE A 9 2.92 -37.93 8.09
C ILE A 9 2.51 -36.81 9.05
N ALA A 10 2.46 -37.07 10.36
CA ALA A 10 2.11 -36.06 11.36
C ALA A 10 3.17 -34.93 11.45
N ILE A 11 4.44 -35.25 11.26
CA ILE A 11 5.54 -34.26 11.27
C ILE A 11 5.52 -33.39 10.00
N LEU A 12 5.07 -33.94 8.86
CA LEU A 12 5.02 -33.21 7.58
C LEU A 12 3.92 -32.13 7.55
N ILE A 13 2.84 -32.31 8.33
CA ILE A 13 1.72 -31.35 8.39
C ILE A 13 2.00 -30.18 9.36
N GLY A 14 2.97 -30.33 10.26
CA GLY A 14 3.24 -29.37 11.35
C GLY A 14 4.13 -28.17 11.02
N THR A 15 4.65 -28.02 9.79
CA THR A 15 5.73 -27.04 9.50
C THR A 15 5.32 -25.85 8.62
N VAL A 16 4.04 -25.64 8.33
CA VAL A 16 3.60 -24.51 7.47
C VAL A 16 2.85 -23.43 8.25
N SER A 17 3.42 -22.98 9.36
CA SER A 17 3.03 -21.72 9.99
C SER A 17 4.24 -20.80 10.05
N ILE A 18 4.75 -20.45 8.87
CA ILE A 18 5.63 -19.29 8.74
C ILE A 18 4.70 -18.09 8.90
N VAL A 19 4.55 -17.61 10.13
CA VAL A 19 4.08 -16.25 10.41
C VAL A 19 5.07 -15.32 9.73
N THR A 20 4.72 -14.88 8.53
CA THR A 20 5.34 -13.74 7.90
C THR A 20 4.97 -12.54 8.76
N GLU A 21 5.79 -12.23 9.78
CA GLU A 21 5.86 -10.89 10.33
C GLU A 21 6.43 -9.99 9.22
N ALA A 22 5.55 -9.62 8.29
CA ALA A 22 5.80 -8.54 7.37
C ALA A 22 6.01 -7.31 8.24
N LYS A 23 7.27 -6.89 8.38
CA LYS A 23 7.73 -5.66 9.02
C LYS A 23 6.67 -4.58 8.79
N GLU A 24 5.89 -4.30 9.83
CA GLU A 24 4.67 -3.50 9.74
C GLU A 24 5.02 -2.20 9.01
N ALA A 25 4.59 -2.08 7.75
CA ALA A 25 4.78 -0.86 6.99
C ALA A 25 4.15 0.23 7.83
N ARG A 26 4.90 1.30 8.17
CA ARG A 26 4.36 2.40 8.96
C ARG A 26 3.04 2.80 8.31
N ILE A 27 1.93 2.56 9.03
CA ILE A 27 0.57 2.70 8.49
C ILE A 27 0.39 4.11 7.93
N TYR A 28 1.04 5.09 8.56
CA TYR A 28 1.06 6.48 8.12
C TYR A 28 2.50 6.91 7.83
N SER A 29 2.75 7.38 6.62
CA SER A 29 4.04 7.94 6.20
C SER A 29 3.84 9.26 5.45
N THR A 30 4.89 10.08 5.44
CA THR A 30 4.84 11.38 4.76
C THR A 30 4.72 11.19 3.25
N GLU A 31 5.43 10.19 2.72
CA GLU A 31 5.40 9.75 1.33
C GLU A 31 4.02 9.20 0.97
N GLY A 32 3.45 8.34 1.82
CA GLY A 32 2.10 7.79 1.65
C GLY A 32 1.05 8.89 1.53
N TYR A 33 1.08 9.89 2.43
CA TYR A 33 0.20 11.06 2.33
C TYR A 33 0.35 11.78 0.98
N CYS A 34 1.58 12.05 0.55
CA CYS A 34 1.83 12.78 -0.68
C CYS A 34 1.31 12.02 -1.92
N ILE A 35 1.45 10.68 -1.94
CA ILE A 35 0.91 9.82 -2.99
C ILE A 35 -0.63 9.87 -2.97
N LEU A 36 -1.26 9.74 -1.81
CA LEU A 36 -2.72 9.82 -1.69
C LEU A 36 -3.27 11.17 -2.17
N ALA A 37 -2.58 12.26 -1.83
CA ALA A 37 -2.92 13.59 -2.31
C ALA A 37 -2.73 13.73 -3.83
N PHE A 38 -1.65 13.17 -4.39
CA PHE A 38 -1.40 13.12 -5.83
C PHE A 38 -2.50 12.36 -6.60
N GLU A 39 -2.94 11.24 -6.04
CA GLU A 39 -4.05 10.44 -6.56
C GLU A 39 -5.42 11.10 -6.35
N GLN A 40 -5.47 12.27 -5.69
CA GLN A 40 -6.68 13.04 -5.41
C GLN A 40 -7.73 12.22 -4.63
N VAL A 41 -7.26 11.48 -3.63
CA VAL A 41 -8.13 10.84 -2.64
C VAL A 41 -8.94 11.89 -1.88
N GLU A 42 -10.11 11.50 -1.37
CA GLU A 42 -11.04 12.39 -0.65
C GLU A 42 -10.36 13.22 0.45
N ASP A 43 -10.65 14.53 0.46
CA ASP A 43 -10.08 15.48 1.42
C ASP A 43 -10.31 15.08 2.88
N ASN A 44 -11.44 14.44 3.19
CA ASN A 44 -11.72 13.98 4.56
C ASN A 44 -10.74 12.89 4.99
N PHE A 45 -10.42 11.95 4.10
CA PHE A 45 -9.43 10.92 4.36
C PHE A 45 -8.04 11.55 4.57
N LEU A 46 -7.65 12.51 3.72
CA LEU A 46 -6.39 13.24 3.87
C LEU A 46 -6.30 14.00 5.20
N LYS A 47 -7.37 14.67 5.62
CA LYS A 47 -7.42 15.37 6.93
C LYS A 47 -7.26 14.41 8.10
N GLN A 48 -7.85 13.22 8.04
CA GLN A 48 -7.65 12.19 9.07
C GLN A 48 -6.21 11.67 9.07
N TYR A 49 -5.63 11.48 7.89
CA TYR A 49 -4.24 11.08 7.73
C TYR A 49 -3.27 12.11 8.34
N GLU A 50 -3.49 13.41 8.08
CA GLU A 50 -2.70 14.50 8.67
C GLU A 50 -2.74 14.46 10.21
N LYS A 51 -3.92 14.20 10.80
CA LYS A 51 -4.06 14.04 12.26
C LYS A 51 -3.25 12.87 12.79
N ARG A 52 -3.20 11.75 12.07
CA ARG A 52 -2.40 10.56 12.45
C ARG A 52 -0.90 10.81 12.29
N LEU A 53 -0.48 11.59 11.30
CA LEU A 53 0.91 12.02 11.12
C LEU A 53 1.35 13.07 12.15
N GLY A 54 0.41 13.84 12.70
CA GLY A 54 0.69 14.97 13.60
C GLY A 54 1.06 16.27 12.86
N PHE A 55 1.08 16.27 11.53
CA PHE A 55 1.31 17.45 10.72
C PHE A 55 0.83 17.23 9.28
N ARG A 56 0.64 18.34 8.54
CA ARG A 56 0.44 18.31 7.09
C ARG A 56 1.79 18.35 6.37
N PRO A 57 2.11 17.34 5.53
CA PRO A 57 3.31 17.37 4.70
C PRO A 57 3.37 18.62 3.79
N LYS A 58 4.56 19.22 3.67
CA LYS A 58 4.76 20.43 2.86
C LYS A 58 4.66 20.12 1.36
N ASN A 59 4.06 21.02 0.60
CA ASN A 59 3.94 20.90 -0.87
C ASN A 59 5.28 20.62 -1.56
N LYS A 60 6.37 21.25 -1.13
CA LYS A 60 7.71 21.01 -1.71
C LYS A 60 8.17 19.56 -1.58
N LEU A 61 7.81 18.88 -0.49
CA LEU A 61 8.11 17.47 -0.32
C LEU A 61 7.21 16.62 -1.20
N CYS A 62 5.90 16.87 -1.20
CA CYS A 62 4.98 16.12 -2.04
C CYS A 62 5.30 16.27 -3.52
N ASN A 63 5.70 17.44 -4.01
CA ASN A 63 6.13 17.61 -5.40
C ASN A 63 7.32 16.71 -5.77
N ARG A 64 8.25 16.45 -4.83
CA ARG A 64 9.38 15.53 -5.08
C ARG A 64 8.92 14.08 -5.14
N VAL A 65 8.05 13.67 -4.22
CA VAL A 65 7.46 12.32 -4.21
C VAL A 65 6.66 12.10 -5.49
N ASN A 66 5.80 13.05 -5.84
CA ASN A 66 4.94 13.00 -7.02
C ASN A 66 5.75 12.90 -8.32
N ARG A 67 6.90 13.60 -8.39
CA ARG A 67 7.81 13.47 -9.54
C ARG A 67 8.31 12.04 -9.70
N LEU A 68 8.74 11.39 -8.62
CA LEU A 68 9.17 9.99 -8.65
C LEU A 68 8.02 9.07 -9.11
N VAL A 69 6.82 9.25 -8.54
CA VAL A 69 5.65 8.45 -8.94
C VAL A 69 5.36 8.65 -10.42
N SER A 70 5.29 9.89 -10.91
CA SER A 70 4.99 10.18 -12.32
C SER A 70 6.03 9.65 -13.30
N GLU A 71 7.29 9.52 -12.86
CA GLU A 71 8.39 9.05 -13.70
C GLU A 71 8.43 7.52 -13.80
N PHE A 72 8.10 6.83 -12.71
CA PHE A 72 8.26 5.38 -12.63
C PHE A 72 6.94 4.59 -12.66
N GLN A 73 5.78 5.21 -12.46
CA GLN A 73 4.49 4.52 -12.42
C GLN A 73 4.00 4.20 -13.85
N PRO A 74 3.82 2.91 -14.20
CA PRO A 74 3.19 2.54 -15.47
C PRO A 74 1.74 3.03 -15.56
N ALA A 75 1.24 3.30 -16.77
CA ALA A 75 -0.11 3.83 -16.99
C ALA A 75 -1.25 2.97 -16.40
N ASN A 76 -1.05 1.65 -16.35
CA ASN A 76 -2.02 0.68 -15.83
C ASN A 76 -1.55 0.04 -14.52
N TRP A 77 -0.74 0.75 -13.74
CA TRP A 77 -0.24 0.24 -12.47
C TRP A 77 -1.37 0.10 -11.45
N ASN A 78 -1.48 -1.08 -10.84
CA ASN A 78 -2.56 -1.45 -9.92
C ASN A 78 -2.11 -1.49 -8.46
N TYR A 79 -1.02 -0.79 -8.11
CA TYR A 79 -0.42 -0.81 -6.78
C TYR A 79 -0.06 -2.20 -6.28
N GLN A 80 0.52 -3.03 -7.15
CA GLN A 80 0.96 -4.38 -6.79
C GLN A 80 1.85 -4.33 -5.53
N PHE A 81 1.53 -5.20 -4.56
CA PHE A 81 2.18 -5.22 -3.24
C PHE A 81 2.09 -3.90 -2.45
N GLY A 82 1.12 -3.04 -2.76
CA GLY A 82 0.97 -1.72 -2.14
C GLY A 82 1.98 -0.69 -2.65
N GLN A 83 2.76 -0.98 -3.68
CA GLN A 83 3.78 -0.06 -4.17
C GLN A 83 3.18 0.98 -5.14
N PRO A 84 3.52 2.28 -5.07
CA PRO A 84 3.06 3.28 -6.03
C PRO A 84 3.62 3.10 -7.45
N TYR A 85 4.77 2.43 -7.58
CA TYR A 85 5.43 2.06 -8.83
C TYR A 85 6.34 0.84 -8.57
N PRO A 86 6.75 0.08 -9.60
CA PRO A 86 7.60 -1.10 -9.44
C PRO A 86 8.91 -0.82 -8.70
N GLY A 87 9.23 -1.60 -7.67
CA GLY A 87 10.50 -1.47 -6.94
C GLY A 87 10.54 -0.29 -5.96
N SER A 88 9.43 0.40 -5.76
CA SER A 88 9.31 1.44 -4.75
C SER A 88 9.59 0.90 -3.34
N SER A 89 10.38 1.64 -2.56
CA SER A 89 10.54 1.39 -1.12
C SER A 89 9.35 1.89 -0.29
N ILE A 90 8.43 2.64 -0.90
CA ILE A 90 7.21 3.14 -0.28
C ILE A 90 6.12 2.09 -0.46
N TYR A 91 5.43 1.77 0.64
CA TYR A 91 4.33 0.81 0.69
C TYR A 91 3.07 1.49 1.23
N LEU A 92 1.98 1.33 0.49
CA LEU A 92 0.64 1.71 0.87
C LEU A 92 -0.06 0.49 1.46
N ASN A 93 -0.84 0.71 2.51
CA ASN A 93 -1.66 -0.35 3.07
C ASN A 93 -2.90 -0.62 2.18
N PRO A 94 -3.62 -1.74 2.39
CA PRO A 94 -4.77 -2.09 1.55
C PRO A 94 -5.88 -1.03 1.55
N GLU A 95 -6.12 -0.36 2.68
CA GLU A 95 -7.13 0.70 2.78
C GLU A 95 -6.77 1.90 1.91
N GLN A 96 -5.50 2.32 1.94
CA GLN A 96 -4.97 3.41 1.13
C GLN A 96 -5.10 3.12 -0.36
N VAL A 97 -4.77 1.90 -0.79
CA VAL A 97 -4.93 1.45 -2.17
C VAL A 97 -6.41 1.49 -2.58
N ALA A 98 -7.32 1.03 -1.71
CA ALA A 98 -8.76 1.09 -1.97
C ALA A 98 -9.26 2.54 -2.15
N GLN A 99 -8.78 3.48 -1.34
CA GLN A 99 -9.12 4.90 -1.48
C GLN A 99 -8.64 5.48 -2.83
N ILE A 100 -7.46 5.07 -3.30
CA ILE A 100 -6.95 5.49 -4.61
C ILE A 100 -7.83 4.94 -5.73
N HIS A 101 -8.18 3.66 -5.69
CA HIS A 101 -9.07 3.07 -6.70
C HIS A 101 -10.43 3.78 -6.75
N LYS A 102 -11.01 4.09 -5.59
CA LYS A 102 -12.23 4.89 -5.49
C LYS A 102 -12.07 6.26 -6.15
N ALA A 103 -10.96 6.96 -5.90
CA ALA A 103 -10.68 8.25 -6.52
C ALA A 103 -10.52 8.16 -8.05
N GLN A 104 -9.82 7.12 -8.54
CA GLN A 104 -9.65 6.86 -9.96
C GLN A 104 -10.97 6.55 -10.67
N GLU A 105 -11.84 5.78 -10.03
CA GLU A 105 -13.17 5.48 -10.54
C GLU A 105 -14.04 6.75 -10.61
N ASN A 106 -14.07 7.56 -9.56
CA ASN A 106 -14.78 8.83 -9.54
C ASN A 106 -14.32 9.77 -10.68
N LYS A 107 -13.01 9.85 -10.94
CA LYS A 107 -12.47 10.63 -12.07
C LYS A 107 -12.92 10.10 -13.42
N ARG A 108 -13.02 8.78 -13.59
CA ARG A 108 -13.52 8.17 -14.83
C ARG A 108 -15.00 8.50 -15.05
N HIS A 109 -15.81 8.48 -13.99
CA HIS A 109 -17.21 8.88 -14.06
C HIS A 109 -17.39 10.36 -14.38
N ALA A 110 -16.62 11.25 -13.75
CA ALA A 110 -16.72 12.69 -13.99
C ALA A 110 -16.29 13.14 -15.41
N ARG A 111 -15.57 12.28 -16.15
CA ARG A 111 -15.12 12.55 -17.53
C ARG A 111 -16.07 12.01 -18.61
N ARG A 112 -17.06 11.21 -18.22
CA ARG A 112 -18.10 10.67 -19.12
C ARG A 112 -19.28 11.62 -19.16
#